data_AF-A0A026WAL3-F1
#
_entry.id   AF-A0A026WAL3-F1
#
_cell.length_a   1.000
_cell.length_b   1.000
_cell.length_c   1.000
_cell.angle_alpha   90.00
_cell.angle_beta   90.00
_cell.angle_gamma   90.00
#
_symmetry.space_group_name_H-M   'P 1'
#
loop_
_entity.id
_entity.type
_entity.pdbx_description
1 polymer ?
#
loop_
_entity_poly.entity_id
_entity_poly.type
_entity_poly.pdbx_seq_one_letter_code
_entity_poly.pdbx_strand_id
1 'polypeptide(L)'
;MSRKYYYQNCTCQYRLETFIDGPLKRCRCYNNVNWEDFYSLINPNDLTHPLNCTLLMDELTSILEQPLSAYRDLTNIYYGEQLLPHFKHYHLTNVWQEFRNRPAEQQVLEEVLAIVAQWFQPERNICYSHIQTELDNIAEEALIHLRKQNPLHPIFAESHEQFSLWKHENIEENQWNDSNGREILNILYKIFVTELNIHGIASPKYRLSSQVYLLLIYIFGEKMSNHVISLTIVFQGVARRLGIRCDLVPYHCYLSWKPKW
;
A
#
# COMPACT_ATOMS: atom_id res chain seq x y z
N MET A 1 28.92 -4.07 13.04
CA MET A 1 27.56 -4.00 12.47
C MET A 1 27.46 -5.00 11.33
N SER A 2 26.65 -6.05 11.49
CA SER A 2 26.67 -7.19 10.58
C SER A 2 25.91 -6.89 9.29
N ARG A 3 26.65 -6.85 8.18
CA ARG A 3 26.19 -6.77 6.78
C ARG A 3 25.05 -7.75 6.42
N LYS A 4 24.69 -8.72 7.27
CA LYS A 4 23.64 -9.71 7.00
C LYS A 4 22.20 -9.15 7.05
N TYR A 5 21.93 -8.10 7.84
CA TYR A 5 20.55 -7.63 8.08
C TYR A 5 20.02 -6.70 7.00
N TYR A 6 20.88 -5.84 6.43
CA TYR A 6 20.55 -5.05 5.24
C TYR A 6 20.15 -5.96 4.06
N TYR A 7 20.85 -7.09 3.89
CA TYR A 7 20.56 -8.05 2.84
C TYR A 7 19.20 -8.76 2.98
N GLN A 8 18.62 -8.88 4.19
CA GLN A 8 17.33 -9.54 4.39
C GLN A 8 16.14 -8.64 4.00
N ASN A 9 16.17 -7.35 4.36
CA ASN A 9 15.24 -6.37 3.80
C ASN A 9 15.44 -6.21 2.30
N CYS A 10 16.69 -6.20 1.81
CA CYS A 10 16.96 -6.25 0.37
C CYS A 10 16.37 -7.49 -0.30
N THR A 11 16.26 -8.67 0.33
CA THR A 11 15.64 -9.85 -0.33
C THR A 11 14.12 -9.77 -0.43
N CYS A 12 13.43 -9.16 0.53
CA CYS A 12 11.98 -8.91 0.45
C CYS A 12 11.68 -7.74 -0.49
N GLN A 13 12.49 -6.68 -0.45
CA GLN A 13 12.43 -5.57 -1.39
C GLN A 13 12.78 -6.02 -2.81
N TYR A 14 13.82 -6.83 -3.01
CA TYR A 14 14.17 -7.45 -4.30
C TYR A 14 13.07 -8.40 -4.78
N ARG A 15 12.37 -9.10 -3.88
CA ARG A 15 11.22 -9.93 -4.26
C ARG A 15 10.01 -9.11 -4.62
N LEU A 16 9.70 -8.04 -3.88
CA LEU A 16 8.70 -7.05 -4.26
C LEU A 16 9.08 -6.39 -5.58
N GLU A 17 10.35 -6.03 -5.80
CA GLU A 17 10.88 -5.57 -7.08
C GLU A 17 10.67 -6.62 -8.17
N THR A 18 11.02 -7.91 -7.99
CA THR A 18 10.70 -8.93 -9.01
C THR A 18 9.21 -9.21 -9.17
N PHE A 19 8.41 -9.04 -8.11
CA PHE A 19 6.96 -9.21 -8.09
C PHE A 19 6.23 -8.00 -8.71
N ILE A 20 6.86 -6.83 -8.72
CA ILE A 20 6.38 -5.59 -9.32
C ILE A 20 6.97 -5.49 -10.73
N ASP A 21 8.29 -5.43 -10.87
CA ASP A 21 9.02 -5.36 -12.14
C ASP A 21 8.66 -6.50 -13.10
N GLY A 22 8.35 -7.71 -12.61
CA GLY A 22 7.94 -8.85 -13.43
C GLY A 22 6.61 -8.59 -14.17
N PRO A 23 5.52 -8.29 -13.46
CA PRO A 23 4.27 -7.79 -14.03
C PRO A 23 4.37 -6.44 -14.75
N LEU A 24 5.14 -5.46 -14.24
CA LEU A 24 5.41 -4.18 -14.91
C LEU A 24 6.02 -4.42 -16.31
N LYS A 25 6.99 -5.34 -16.42
CA LYS A 25 7.62 -5.73 -17.70
C LYS A 25 6.71 -6.58 -18.58
N ARG A 26 5.91 -7.48 -18.01
CA ARG A 26 4.98 -8.34 -18.77
C ARG A 26 3.79 -7.57 -19.36
N CYS A 27 3.27 -6.56 -18.67
CA CYS A 27 2.14 -5.77 -19.16
C CYS A 27 2.51 -4.83 -20.33
N ARG A 28 3.77 -4.39 -20.44
CA ARG A 28 4.26 -3.65 -21.63
C ARG A 28 4.08 -4.44 -22.94
N CYS A 29 4.01 -5.77 -22.86
CA CYS A 29 3.96 -6.66 -24.03
C CYS A 29 2.53 -7.05 -24.47
N TYR A 30 1.48 -6.68 -23.73
CA TYR A 30 0.12 -7.20 -23.97
C TYR A 30 -0.82 -6.26 -24.73
N ASN A 31 -0.44 -5.00 -24.98
CA ASN A 31 -1.34 -4.00 -25.56
C ASN A 31 -0.85 -3.51 -26.93
N ASN A 32 -1.75 -3.42 -27.91
CA ASN A 32 -1.53 -2.92 -29.27
C ASN A 32 -1.27 -1.39 -29.37
N VAL A 33 -0.97 -0.72 -28.26
CA VAL A 33 -0.66 0.70 -28.26
C VAL A 33 0.76 0.90 -28.74
N ASN A 34 0.95 1.70 -29.80
CA ASN A 34 2.28 2.11 -30.22
C ASN A 34 2.86 3.04 -29.15
N TRP A 35 3.83 2.52 -28.40
CA TRP A 35 4.46 3.25 -27.31
C TRP A 35 5.21 4.48 -27.80
N GLU A 36 5.72 4.50 -29.04
CA GLU A 36 6.37 5.70 -29.60
C GLU A 36 5.36 6.86 -29.74
N ASP A 37 4.19 6.60 -30.32
CA ASP A 37 3.12 7.59 -30.45
C ASP A 37 2.62 8.06 -29.07
N PHE A 38 2.52 7.15 -28.10
CA PHE A 38 2.14 7.46 -26.73
C PHE A 38 3.18 8.36 -26.02
N TYR A 39 4.48 8.04 -26.15
CA TYR A 39 5.55 8.86 -25.59
C TYR A 39 5.62 10.24 -26.25
N SER A 40 5.39 10.32 -27.56
CA SER A 40 5.27 11.60 -28.27
C SER A 40 4.08 12.43 -27.80
N LEU A 41 3.00 11.80 -27.33
CA LEU A 41 1.83 12.50 -26.78
C LEU A 41 2.07 13.05 -25.37
N ILE A 42 2.85 12.32 -24.55
CA ILE A 42 3.23 12.74 -23.20
C ILE A 42 4.33 13.79 -23.22
N ASN A 43 5.31 13.64 -24.11
CA ASN A 43 6.48 14.52 -24.24
C ASN A 43 6.62 14.98 -25.70
N PRO A 44 5.73 15.86 -26.19
CA PRO A 44 5.78 16.33 -27.57
C PRO A 44 7.05 17.14 -27.88
N ASN A 45 7.71 17.75 -26.88
CA ASN A 45 8.95 18.52 -27.04
C ASN A 45 9.86 18.46 -25.78
N ASP A 46 11.14 18.86 -25.90
CA ASP A 46 12.11 18.93 -24.78
C ASP A 46 11.73 19.92 -23.65
N LEU A 47 10.69 20.74 -23.86
CA LEU A 47 10.15 21.73 -22.90
C LEU A 47 8.84 21.28 -22.23
N THR A 48 8.45 20.01 -22.40
CA THR A 48 7.15 19.55 -21.90
C THR A 48 7.10 19.59 -20.37
N HIS A 49 6.04 20.20 -19.83
CA HIS A 49 5.87 20.38 -18.40
C HIS A 49 5.69 19.02 -17.68
N PRO A 50 6.31 18.79 -16.50
CA PRO A 50 6.20 17.52 -15.76
C PRO A 50 4.76 17.09 -15.43
N LEU A 51 3.83 18.05 -15.38
CA LEU A 51 2.41 17.82 -15.09
C LEU A 51 1.58 17.40 -16.31
N ASN A 52 2.15 17.32 -17.51
CA ASN A 52 1.39 17.02 -18.74
C ASN A 52 0.68 15.67 -18.64
N CYS A 53 1.36 14.64 -18.13
CA CYS A 53 0.74 13.34 -17.89
C CYS A 53 -0.40 13.40 -16.87
N THR A 54 -0.26 14.19 -15.81
CA THR A 54 -1.29 14.33 -14.76
C THR A 54 -2.53 15.05 -15.29
N LEU A 55 -2.35 16.14 -16.03
CA LEU A 55 -3.45 16.86 -16.66
C LEU A 55 -4.22 15.98 -17.65
N LEU A 56 -3.50 15.22 -18.49
CA LEU A 56 -4.13 14.28 -19.42
C LEU A 56 -4.90 13.17 -18.70
N MET A 57 -4.38 12.65 -17.57
CA MET A 57 -5.13 11.69 -16.75
C MET A 57 -6.40 12.29 -16.17
N ASP A 58 -6.36 13.53 -15.68
CA ASP A 58 -7.52 14.19 -15.08
C ASP A 58 -8.61 14.47 -16.12
N GLU A 59 -8.24 14.96 -17.30
CA GLU A 59 -9.15 15.18 -18.42
C GLU A 59 -9.80 13.88 -18.90
N LEU A 60 -9.00 12.82 -19.09
CA LEU A 60 -9.53 11.50 -19.48
C LEU A 60 -10.46 10.93 -18.40
N THR A 61 -10.10 11.06 -17.13
CA THR A 61 -10.94 10.61 -16.01
C THR A 61 -12.27 11.38 -16.00
N SER A 62 -12.24 12.70 -16.21
CA SER A 62 -13.45 13.53 -16.30
C SER A 62 -14.37 13.09 -17.44
N ILE A 63 -13.82 12.81 -18.63
CA ILE A 63 -14.59 12.33 -19.79
C ILE A 63 -15.32 11.01 -19.48
N LEU A 64 -14.64 10.10 -18.78
CA LEU A 64 -15.20 8.79 -18.43
C LEU A 64 -16.24 8.88 -17.31
N GLU A 65 -16.02 9.71 -16.29
CA GLU A 65 -16.89 9.87 -15.12
C GLU A 65 -18.19 10.65 -15.39
N GLN A 66 -18.29 11.36 -16.51
CA GLN A 66 -19.53 12.07 -16.87
C GLN A 66 -20.75 11.14 -16.91
N PRO A 67 -21.97 11.60 -16.58
CA PRO A 67 -23.18 10.78 -16.69
C PRO A 67 -23.43 10.36 -18.14
N LEU A 68 -23.93 9.14 -18.35
CA LEU A 68 -24.39 8.68 -19.67
C LEU A 68 -25.57 9.55 -20.14
N SER A 69 -25.30 10.53 -20.98
CA SER A 69 -26.31 11.28 -21.74
C SER A 69 -26.35 10.76 -23.18
N ALA A 70 -27.48 10.99 -23.86
CA ALA A 70 -27.67 10.60 -25.26
C ALA A 70 -26.69 11.29 -26.25
N TYR A 71 -25.84 12.21 -25.77
CA TYR A 71 -24.94 13.04 -26.57
C TYR A 71 -23.45 12.78 -26.29
N ARG A 72 -23.09 11.73 -25.53
CA ARG A 72 -21.67 11.41 -25.34
C ARG A 72 -21.07 10.86 -26.63
N ASP A 73 -19.90 11.38 -26.98
CA ASP A 73 -19.08 10.84 -28.04
C ASP A 73 -18.50 9.49 -27.60
N LEU A 74 -19.12 8.41 -28.06
CA LEU A 74 -18.70 7.04 -27.79
C LEU A 74 -17.26 6.78 -28.25
N THR A 75 -16.77 7.54 -29.23
CA THR A 75 -15.39 7.48 -29.72
C THR A 75 -14.42 7.93 -28.62
N ASN A 76 -14.71 9.07 -27.97
CA ASN A 76 -13.87 9.60 -26.90
C ASN A 76 -13.90 8.72 -25.65
N ILE A 77 -15.06 8.11 -25.33
CA ILE A 77 -15.16 7.13 -24.24
C ILE A 77 -14.29 5.93 -24.55
N TYR A 78 -14.44 5.33 -25.75
CA TYR A 78 -13.70 4.15 -26.14
C TYR A 78 -12.18 4.38 -26.09
N TYR A 79 -11.70 5.49 -26.67
CA TYR A 79 -10.27 5.81 -26.60
C TYR A 79 -9.81 6.20 -25.19
N GLY A 80 -10.68 6.84 -24.39
CA GLY A 80 -10.39 7.15 -22.99
C GLY A 80 -10.18 5.90 -22.14
N GLU A 81 -11.06 4.89 -22.27
CA GLU A 81 -10.93 3.60 -21.58
C GLU A 81 -9.65 2.85 -22.01
N GLN A 82 -9.25 2.98 -23.27
CA GLN A 82 -8.00 2.39 -23.76
C GLN A 82 -6.76 3.15 -23.25
N LEU A 83 -6.77 4.48 -23.26
CA LEU A 83 -5.59 5.31 -23.00
C LEU A 83 -5.33 5.54 -21.50
N LEU A 84 -6.38 5.71 -20.69
CA LEU A 84 -6.24 6.05 -19.27
C LEU A 84 -5.37 5.06 -18.49
N PRO A 85 -5.50 3.72 -18.67
CA PRO A 85 -4.58 2.75 -18.08
C PRO A 85 -3.11 3.02 -18.40
N HIS A 86 -2.79 3.37 -19.65
CA HIS A 86 -1.42 3.60 -20.09
C HIS A 86 -0.82 4.84 -19.42
N PHE A 87 -1.60 5.93 -19.32
CA PHE A 87 -1.17 7.14 -18.59
C PHE A 87 -0.95 6.85 -17.11
N LYS A 88 -1.86 6.13 -16.46
CA LYS A 88 -1.72 5.73 -15.05
C LYS A 88 -0.48 4.85 -14.84
N HIS A 89 -0.23 3.89 -15.72
CA HIS A 89 0.98 3.06 -15.66
C HIS A 89 2.27 3.87 -15.88
N TYR A 90 2.27 4.82 -16.81
CA TYR A 90 3.41 5.72 -16.99
C TYR A 90 3.67 6.55 -15.73
N HIS A 91 2.62 7.18 -15.18
CA HIS A 91 2.73 7.94 -13.93
C HIS A 91 3.22 7.07 -12.76
N LEU A 92 2.64 5.89 -12.56
CA LEU A 92 3.04 4.96 -11.51
C LEU A 92 4.47 4.46 -11.67
N THR A 93 4.99 4.39 -12.90
CA THR A 93 6.42 4.08 -13.12
C THR A 93 7.30 5.17 -12.50
N ASN A 94 6.95 6.44 -12.66
CA ASN A 94 7.68 7.55 -12.05
C ASN A 94 7.54 7.54 -10.52
N VAL A 95 6.32 7.36 -10.00
CA VAL A 95 6.07 7.21 -8.56
C VAL A 95 6.89 6.06 -7.96
N TRP A 96 6.96 4.93 -8.65
CA TRP A 96 7.78 3.79 -8.24
C TRP A 96 9.28 4.12 -8.20
N GLN A 97 9.80 4.83 -9.21
CA GLN A 97 11.20 5.27 -9.21
C GLN A 97 11.49 6.24 -8.07
N GLU A 98 10.60 7.23 -7.85
CA GLU A 98 10.73 8.16 -6.73
C GLU A 98 10.75 7.42 -5.40
N PHE A 99 9.82 6.49 -5.16
CA PHE A 99 9.78 5.65 -3.97
C PHE A 99 11.09 4.88 -3.77
N ARG A 100 11.62 4.25 -4.82
CA ARG A 100 12.88 3.48 -4.76
C ARG A 100 14.10 4.35 -4.45
N ASN A 101 14.06 5.63 -4.83
CA ASN A 101 15.14 6.57 -4.58
C ASN A 101 15.08 7.21 -3.18
N ARG A 102 14.00 7.00 -2.41
CA ARG A 102 13.91 7.46 -1.01
C ARG A 102 14.85 6.68 -0.08
N PRO A 103 15.26 7.27 1.06
CA PRO A 103 15.93 6.53 2.12
C PRO A 103 15.13 5.31 2.58
N ALA A 104 15.80 4.25 3.04
CA ALA A 104 15.17 2.98 3.42
C ALA A 104 14.15 3.14 4.56
N GLU A 105 14.35 4.14 5.40
CA GLU A 105 13.47 4.55 6.49
C GLU A 105 12.12 5.00 5.92
N GLN A 106 12.09 5.69 4.78
CA GLN A 106 10.86 6.22 4.17
C GLN A 106 10.19 5.24 3.20
N GLN A 107 10.78 4.05 2.98
CA GLN A 107 10.25 3.02 2.09
C GLN A 107 9.25 2.11 2.81
N VAL A 108 8.09 2.65 3.16
CA VAL A 108 7.05 1.92 3.88
C VAL A 108 6.23 1.01 2.94
N LEU A 109 5.94 -0.22 3.38
CA LEU A 109 5.39 -1.26 2.51
C LEU A 109 3.92 -1.05 2.15
N GLU A 110 3.15 -0.31 2.95
CA GLU A 110 1.77 0.04 2.57
C GLU A 110 1.69 0.97 1.36
N GLU A 111 2.73 1.77 1.08
CA GLU A 111 2.79 2.60 -0.14
C GLU A 111 3.03 1.72 -1.36
N VAL A 112 3.89 0.70 -1.22
CA VAL A 112 4.07 -0.34 -2.25
C VAL A 112 2.75 -1.04 -2.56
N LEU A 113 1.98 -1.37 -1.52
CA LEU A 113 0.66 -1.97 -1.69
C LEU A 113 -0.29 -1.05 -2.48
N ALA A 114 -0.25 0.25 -2.22
CA ALA A 114 -1.04 1.25 -2.94
C ALA A 114 -0.64 1.33 -4.43
N ILE A 115 0.66 1.39 -4.72
CA ILE A 115 1.19 1.43 -6.09
C ILE A 115 0.79 0.17 -6.87
N VAL A 116 0.95 -1.01 -6.26
CA VAL A 116 0.54 -2.29 -6.85
C VAL A 116 -0.95 -2.32 -7.14
N ALA A 117 -1.78 -1.88 -6.20
CA ALA A 117 -3.23 -1.88 -6.39
C ALA A 117 -3.65 -0.93 -7.51
N GLN A 118 -3.10 0.29 -7.57
CA GLN A 118 -3.35 1.24 -8.65
C GLN A 118 -2.89 0.69 -10.01
N TRP A 119 -1.78 -0.05 -10.05
CA TRP A 119 -1.26 -0.64 -11.27
C TRP A 119 -2.21 -1.68 -11.87
N PHE A 120 -2.69 -2.61 -11.05
CA PHE A 120 -3.60 -3.66 -11.51
C PHE A 120 -5.03 -3.16 -11.68
N GLN A 121 -5.37 -1.97 -11.15
CA GLN A 121 -6.71 -1.40 -11.19
C GLN A 121 -6.70 0.07 -11.59
N PRO A 122 -6.24 0.37 -12.81
CA PRO A 122 -6.14 1.74 -13.28
C PRO A 122 -7.52 2.42 -13.33
N GLU A 123 -8.61 1.68 -13.48
CA GLU A 123 -9.98 2.22 -13.46
C GLU A 123 -10.38 2.80 -12.10
N ARG A 124 -9.73 2.37 -11.00
CA ARG A 124 -10.12 2.74 -9.65
C ARG A 124 -9.29 3.89 -9.11
N ASN A 125 -9.95 4.80 -8.40
CA ASN A 125 -9.28 5.84 -7.64
C ASN A 125 -8.85 5.28 -6.27
N ILE A 126 -7.65 4.69 -6.23
CA ILE A 126 -7.03 4.18 -5.01
C ILE A 126 -6.05 5.22 -4.51
N CYS A 127 -6.38 5.89 -3.40
CA CYS A 127 -5.52 6.91 -2.81
C CYS A 127 -4.74 6.35 -1.60
N TYR A 128 -3.42 6.56 -1.60
CA TYR A 128 -2.57 6.15 -0.48
C TYR A 128 -2.94 6.83 0.84
N SER A 129 -3.37 8.10 0.82
CA SER A 129 -3.77 8.80 2.06
C SER A 129 -4.96 8.12 2.73
N HIS A 130 -5.89 7.57 1.96
CA HIS A 130 -7.01 6.83 2.51
C HIS A 130 -6.56 5.51 3.17
N ILE A 131 -5.58 4.80 2.57
CA ILE A 131 -4.95 3.64 3.20
C ILE A 131 -4.31 4.02 4.53
N GLN A 132 -3.59 5.14 4.56
CA GLN A 132 -2.97 5.63 5.79
C GLN A 132 -4.02 5.90 6.86
N THR A 133 -5.12 6.58 6.52
CA THR A 133 -6.23 6.84 7.46
C THR A 133 -6.80 5.55 8.03
N GLU A 134 -6.99 4.52 7.21
CA GLU A 134 -7.49 3.23 7.70
C GLU A 134 -6.50 2.53 8.63
N LEU A 135 -5.20 2.54 8.31
CA LEU A 135 -4.17 2.00 9.19
C LEU A 135 -4.10 2.78 10.52
N ASP A 136 -4.30 4.10 10.48
CA ASP A 136 -4.35 4.96 11.66
C ASP A 136 -5.57 4.60 12.53
N ASN A 137 -6.74 4.38 11.92
CA ASN A 137 -7.96 3.98 12.63
C ASN A 137 -7.78 2.64 13.38
N ILE A 138 -7.16 1.64 12.73
CA ILE A 138 -6.89 0.35 13.37
C ILE A 138 -5.88 0.51 14.52
N ALA A 139 -4.87 1.36 14.34
CA ALA A 139 -3.90 1.65 15.40
C ALA A 139 -4.56 2.36 16.60
N GLU A 140 -5.47 3.29 16.36
CA GLU A 140 -6.25 3.97 17.40
C GLU A 140 -7.16 2.98 18.15
N GLU A 141 -7.81 2.07 17.44
CA GLU A 141 -8.61 0.99 18.05
C GLU A 141 -7.74 0.10 18.93
N ALA A 142 -6.55 -0.29 18.47
CA ALA A 142 -5.59 -1.04 19.27
C ALA A 142 -5.20 -0.29 20.55
N LEU A 143 -4.98 1.02 20.49
CA LEU A 143 -4.69 1.86 21.66
C LEU A 143 -5.89 1.94 22.62
N ILE A 144 -7.13 1.98 22.12
CA ILE A 144 -8.34 1.94 22.95
C ILE A 144 -8.43 0.60 23.70
N HIS A 145 -8.19 -0.52 23.00
CA HIS A 145 -8.17 -1.84 23.61
C HIS A 145 -7.05 -2.01 24.63
N LEU A 146 -5.86 -1.49 24.32
CA LEU A 146 -4.70 -1.55 25.21
C LEU A 146 -4.95 -0.75 26.48
N ARG A 147 -5.52 0.44 26.36
CA ARG A 147 -5.83 1.30 27.52
C ARG A 147 -6.85 0.67 28.47
N LYS A 148 -7.77 -0.15 27.96
CA LYS A 148 -8.70 -0.92 28.79
C LYS A 148 -8.02 -2.08 29.52
N GLN A 149 -7.01 -2.70 28.90
CA GLN A 149 -6.30 -3.86 29.48
C GLN A 149 -5.15 -3.45 30.40
N ASN A 150 -4.37 -2.45 30.00
CA ASN A 150 -3.21 -1.92 30.71
C ASN A 150 -3.13 -0.39 30.53
N PRO A 151 -3.81 0.40 31.38
CA PRO A 151 -3.78 1.86 31.31
C PRO A 151 -2.39 2.47 31.56
N LEU A 152 -1.48 1.72 32.19
CA LEU A 152 -0.12 2.15 32.54
C LEU A 152 0.92 1.74 31.48
N HIS A 153 0.49 1.24 30.32
CA HIS A 153 1.40 0.84 29.26
C HIS A 153 2.26 2.05 28.81
N PRO A 154 3.59 1.91 28.67
CA PRO A 154 4.50 3.04 28.38
C PRO A 154 4.18 3.80 27.09
N ILE A 155 3.53 3.17 26.12
CA ILE A 155 3.06 3.81 24.87
C ILE A 155 2.21 5.06 25.09
N PHE A 156 1.51 5.17 26.23
CA PHE A 156 0.70 6.34 26.55
C PHE A 156 1.51 7.53 27.07
N ALA A 157 2.80 7.34 27.34
CA ALA A 157 3.73 8.40 27.68
C ALA A 157 4.49 8.94 26.45
N GLU A 158 4.34 8.30 25.29
CA GLU A 158 4.99 8.73 24.05
C GLU A 158 4.40 10.02 23.50
N SER A 159 5.24 10.79 22.80
CA SER A 159 4.84 12.07 22.24
C SER A 159 4.13 11.90 20.90
N HIS A 160 3.35 12.92 20.49
CA HIS A 160 2.67 12.90 19.21
C HIS A 160 3.66 12.88 18.02
N GLU A 161 4.82 13.53 18.18
CA GLU A 161 5.91 13.52 17.21
C GLU A 161 6.43 12.09 17.00
N GLN A 162 6.53 11.30 18.07
CA GLN A 162 6.98 9.91 17.97
C GLN A 162 5.99 9.04 17.18
N PHE A 163 4.69 9.19 17.43
CA PHE A 163 3.66 8.52 16.62
C PHE A 163 3.69 8.97 15.14
N SER A 164 3.97 10.25 14.89
CA SER A 164 4.13 10.79 13.54
C SER A 164 5.32 10.16 12.80
N LEU A 165 6.47 10.01 13.48
CA LEU A 165 7.64 9.31 12.94
C LEU A 165 7.29 7.85 12.61
N TRP A 166 6.68 7.13 13.55
CA TRP A 166 6.25 5.74 13.34
C TRP A 166 5.19 5.56 12.27
N LYS A 167 4.50 6.63 11.86
CA LYS A 167 3.54 6.61 10.76
C LYS A 167 4.25 6.72 9.40
N HIS A 168 5.33 7.48 9.31
CA HIS A 168 5.98 7.79 8.02
C HIS A 168 7.30 7.06 7.78
N GLU A 169 7.91 6.52 8.84
CA GLU A 169 9.22 5.89 8.76
C GLU A 169 9.24 4.46 9.32
N ASN A 170 10.05 3.60 8.71
CA ASN A 170 10.40 2.28 9.18
C ASN A 170 11.22 2.40 10.46
N ILE A 171 10.92 1.53 11.41
CA ILE A 171 11.58 1.52 12.72
C ILE A 171 12.76 0.55 12.66
N GLU A 172 13.96 1.01 13.02
CA GLU A 172 15.15 0.14 13.09
C GLU A 172 15.09 -0.84 14.27
N GLU A 173 14.65 -0.39 15.44
CA GLU A 173 14.60 -1.23 16.65
C GLU A 173 13.22 -1.18 17.29
N ASN A 174 12.74 -2.33 17.76
CA ASN A 174 11.48 -2.38 18.52
C ASN A 174 11.55 -1.44 19.72
N GLN A 175 10.47 -0.72 20.00
CA GLN A 175 10.46 0.29 21.06
C GLN A 175 10.15 -0.31 22.43
N TRP A 176 9.56 -1.50 22.44
CA TRP A 176 9.03 -2.16 23.62
C TRP A 176 9.86 -3.37 24.03
N ASN A 177 9.93 -3.62 25.34
CA ASN A 177 10.42 -4.88 25.89
C ASN A 177 9.47 -6.05 25.54
N ASP A 178 9.86 -7.28 25.90
CA ASP A 178 9.09 -8.47 25.56
C ASP A 178 7.63 -8.44 26.04
N SER A 179 7.39 -8.03 27.30
CA SER A 179 6.04 -7.98 27.87
C SER A 179 5.16 -6.95 27.15
N ASN A 180 5.62 -5.71 27.07
CA ASN A 180 4.89 -4.60 26.46
C ASN A 180 4.64 -4.85 24.96
N GLY A 181 5.64 -5.38 24.25
CA GLY A 181 5.49 -5.70 22.85
C GLY A 181 4.48 -6.83 22.59
N ARG A 182 4.46 -7.87 23.44
CA ARG A 182 3.46 -8.94 23.36
C ARG A 182 2.04 -8.45 23.64
N GLU A 183 1.87 -7.50 24.57
CA GLU A 183 0.55 -6.91 24.84
C GLU A 183 -0.02 -6.24 23.59
N ILE A 184 0.77 -5.40 22.92
CA ILE A 184 0.38 -4.75 21.66
C ILE A 184 0.10 -5.80 20.58
N LEU A 185 1.00 -6.75 20.36
CA LEU A 185 0.85 -7.79 19.34
C LEU A 185 -0.39 -8.67 19.56
N ASN A 186 -0.70 -9.02 20.81
CA ASN A 186 -1.88 -9.81 21.14
C ASN A 186 -3.18 -9.04 20.84
N ILE A 187 -3.18 -7.72 21.07
CA ILE A 187 -4.32 -6.87 20.72
C ILE A 187 -4.47 -6.78 19.22
N LEU A 188 -3.39 -6.51 18.48
CA LEU A 188 -3.41 -6.49 17.02
C LEU A 188 -3.86 -7.83 16.44
N TYR A 189 -3.36 -8.95 16.97
CA TYR A 189 -3.80 -10.28 16.56
C TYR A 189 -5.31 -10.46 16.78
N LYS A 190 -5.85 -10.06 17.94
CA LYS A 190 -7.29 -10.14 18.21
C LYS A 190 -8.10 -9.26 17.27
N ILE A 191 -7.68 -8.03 17.03
CA ILE A 191 -8.33 -7.10 16.08
C ILE A 191 -8.33 -7.73 14.70
N PHE A 192 -7.18 -8.17 14.17
CA PHE A 192 -7.09 -8.75 12.84
C PHE A 192 -7.90 -10.06 12.74
N VAL A 193 -7.89 -10.93 13.75
CA VAL A 193 -8.73 -12.15 13.74
C VAL A 193 -10.22 -11.82 13.78
N THR A 194 -10.63 -10.81 14.54
CA THR A 194 -12.05 -10.44 14.75
C THR A 194 -12.61 -9.59 13.62
N GLU A 195 -11.82 -8.68 13.06
CA GLU A 195 -12.21 -7.71 12.02
C GLU A 195 -11.94 -8.20 10.59
N LEU A 196 -10.82 -8.88 10.36
CA LEU A 196 -10.49 -9.41 9.02
C LEU A 196 -11.06 -10.79 8.77
N ASN A 197 -11.70 -11.39 9.78
CA ASN A 197 -12.42 -12.64 9.65
C ASN A 197 -11.63 -13.72 8.89
N ILE A 198 -10.36 -13.94 9.28
CA ILE A 198 -9.46 -14.94 8.70
C ILE A 198 -10.09 -16.37 8.78
N HIS A 199 -11.19 -16.54 9.53
CA HIS A 199 -11.94 -17.79 9.69
C HIS A 199 -13.41 -17.76 9.24
N GLY A 200 -13.90 -16.72 8.53
CA GLY A 200 -15.21 -16.76 7.86
C GLY A 200 -16.48 -16.65 8.72
N ILE A 201 -16.41 -16.22 9.99
CA ILE A 201 -17.57 -16.04 10.88
C ILE A 201 -17.78 -14.55 11.21
N ALA A 202 -18.87 -13.99 10.68
CA ALA A 202 -19.22 -12.58 10.75
C ALA A 202 -19.37 -12.03 12.19
N SER A 203 -18.78 -10.85 12.43
CA SER A 203 -19.25 -9.89 13.45
C SER A 203 -19.65 -8.58 12.74
N PRO A 204 -20.88 -8.08 12.93
CA PRO A 204 -21.37 -6.90 12.21
C PRO A 204 -20.88 -5.56 12.79
N LYS A 205 -20.01 -5.56 13.81
CA LYS A 205 -19.63 -4.33 14.53
C LYS A 205 -18.41 -3.60 13.99
N TYR A 206 -17.49 -4.28 13.33
CA TYR A 206 -16.24 -3.69 12.85
C TYR A 206 -15.95 -4.24 11.46
N ARG A 207 -16.44 -3.53 10.45
CA ARG A 207 -15.91 -3.67 9.10
C ARG A 207 -14.73 -2.72 9.04
N LEU A 208 -13.53 -3.23 8.79
CA LEU A 208 -12.54 -2.42 8.08
C LEU A 208 -13.28 -1.70 6.96
N SER A 209 -13.05 -0.40 6.80
CA SER A 209 -13.78 0.34 5.80
C SER A 209 -13.58 -0.32 4.44
N SER A 210 -14.54 -0.13 3.55
CA SER A 210 -14.59 -0.79 2.26
C SER A 210 -13.24 -0.77 1.56
N GLN A 211 -12.38 0.25 1.71
CA GLN A 211 -11.17 0.35 0.90
C GLN A 211 -9.99 -0.53 1.33
N VAL A 212 -9.67 -0.72 2.63
CA VAL A 212 -8.61 -1.69 3.02
C VAL A 212 -9.08 -3.10 2.74
N TYR A 213 -10.36 -3.39 3.01
CA TYR A 213 -10.96 -4.67 2.65
C TYR A 213 -11.02 -4.86 1.11
N LEU A 214 -11.31 -3.80 0.33
CA LEU A 214 -11.27 -3.84 -1.13
C LEU A 214 -9.83 -4.02 -1.61
N LEU A 215 -8.82 -3.34 -1.07
CA LEU A 215 -7.40 -3.59 -1.37
C LEU A 215 -7.04 -5.05 -1.09
N LEU A 216 -7.49 -5.56 0.06
CA LEU A 216 -7.45 -6.96 0.48
C LEU A 216 -8.54 -7.83 -0.14
N ILE A 217 -9.15 -7.49 -1.27
CA ILE A 217 -10.02 -8.39 -2.05
C ILE A 217 -9.66 -8.30 -3.52
N TYR A 218 -9.23 -7.13 -3.96
CA TYR A 218 -9.12 -6.79 -5.36
C TYR A 218 -7.68 -6.81 -5.86
N ILE A 219 -6.66 -6.62 -5.00
CA ILE A 219 -5.34 -7.21 -5.26
C ILE A 219 -5.48 -8.73 -5.47
N PHE A 220 -6.55 -9.32 -4.91
CA PHE A 220 -6.87 -10.74 -4.94
C PHE A 220 -7.95 -11.16 -5.95
N GLY A 221 -8.23 -10.36 -7.00
CA GLY A 221 -9.01 -10.87 -8.13
C GLY A 221 -8.46 -12.23 -8.59
N GLU A 222 -9.32 -13.11 -9.14
CA GLU A 222 -9.15 -14.57 -9.36
C GLU A 222 -7.77 -15.10 -9.85
N LYS A 223 -6.87 -14.22 -10.29
CA LYS A 223 -5.55 -14.51 -10.84
C LYS A 223 -4.38 -14.43 -9.83
N MET A 224 -4.55 -13.88 -8.63
CA MET A 224 -3.44 -13.66 -7.68
C MET A 224 -3.71 -14.31 -6.30
N SER A 225 -3.07 -15.46 -6.06
CA SER A 225 -3.32 -16.37 -4.93
C SER A 225 -2.71 -15.96 -3.57
N ASN A 226 -2.22 -14.74 -3.39
CA ASN A 226 -1.34 -14.40 -2.25
C ASN A 226 -2.00 -13.46 -1.22
N HIS A 227 -3.17 -13.87 -0.71
CA HIS A 227 -3.89 -13.19 0.38
C HIS A 227 -3.03 -12.84 1.59
N VAL A 228 -2.06 -13.71 1.90
CA VAL A 228 -1.24 -13.62 3.11
C VAL A 228 -0.27 -12.44 3.06
N ILE A 229 0.25 -12.05 1.89
CA ILE A 229 1.27 -10.99 1.77
C ILE A 229 0.67 -9.62 2.10
N SER A 230 -0.46 -9.27 1.50
CA SER A 230 -1.08 -7.96 1.73
C SER A 230 -1.58 -7.82 3.17
N LEU A 231 -2.18 -8.88 3.73
CA LEU A 231 -2.55 -8.92 5.16
C LEU A 231 -1.33 -8.69 6.05
N THR A 232 -0.20 -9.31 5.70
CA THR A 232 1.05 -9.15 6.42
C THR A 232 1.57 -7.70 6.37
N ILE A 233 1.49 -7.05 5.21
CA ILE A 233 1.87 -5.64 5.04
C ILE A 233 0.94 -4.73 5.85
N VAL A 234 -0.37 -4.97 5.82
CA VAL A 234 -1.34 -4.19 6.61
C VAL A 234 -1.05 -4.35 8.11
N PHE A 235 -0.85 -5.58 8.59
CA PHE A 235 -0.49 -5.83 9.98
C PHE A 235 0.81 -5.11 10.36
N GLN A 236 1.84 -5.21 9.52
CA GLN A 236 3.12 -4.55 9.75
C GLN A 236 2.98 -3.01 9.76
N GLY A 237 2.16 -2.43 8.88
CA GLY A 237 1.87 -1.00 8.85
C GLY A 237 1.18 -0.50 10.12
N VAL A 238 0.23 -1.26 10.68
CA VAL A 238 -0.43 -0.94 11.96
C VAL A 238 0.54 -1.14 13.13
N ALA A 239 1.26 -2.25 13.17
CA ALA A 239 2.23 -2.55 14.23
C ALA A 239 3.31 -1.46 14.30
N ARG A 240 3.81 -1.00 13.15
CA ARG A 240 4.80 0.07 13.04
C ARG A 240 4.30 1.36 13.69
N ARG A 241 3.06 1.78 13.42
CA ARG A 241 2.43 2.96 14.05
C ARG A 241 2.35 2.89 15.57
N LEU A 242 2.48 1.69 16.14
CA LEU A 242 2.50 1.43 17.57
C LEU A 242 3.91 1.16 18.12
N GLY A 243 4.97 1.50 17.38
CA GLY A 243 6.36 1.31 17.81
C GLY A 243 6.86 -0.14 17.69
N ILE A 244 6.11 -1.01 17.02
CA ILE A 244 6.47 -2.43 16.81
C ILE A 244 7.05 -2.63 15.41
N ARG A 245 8.30 -3.09 15.34
CA ARG A 245 8.93 -3.59 14.12
C ARG A 245 8.61 -5.08 13.94
N CYS A 246 7.88 -5.39 12.87
CA CYS A 246 7.68 -6.75 12.37
C CYS A 246 8.44 -6.92 11.06
N ASP A 247 9.35 -7.89 10.99
CA ASP A 247 10.09 -8.22 9.77
C ASP A 247 9.34 -9.27 8.96
N LEU A 248 9.14 -9.00 7.66
CA LEU A 248 8.60 -9.98 6.71
C LEU A 248 9.66 -11.05 6.42
N VAL A 249 9.36 -12.30 6.79
CA VAL A 249 10.21 -13.44 6.45
C VAL A 249 9.85 -13.92 5.03
N PRO A 250 10.80 -13.90 4.08
CA PRO A 250 10.54 -14.34 2.72
C PRO A 250 10.15 -15.84 2.71
N TYR A 251 9.46 -16.27 1.65
CA TYR A 251 9.00 -17.65 1.37
C TYR A 251 7.75 -18.13 2.11
N HIS A 252 7.47 -17.61 3.31
CA HIS A 252 6.36 -18.14 4.10
C HIS A 252 5.30 -17.11 4.50
N CYS A 253 5.46 -15.84 4.10
CA CYS A 253 4.52 -14.76 4.43
C CYS A 253 4.23 -14.67 5.94
N TYR A 254 5.25 -14.95 6.77
CA TYR A 254 5.17 -14.81 8.22
C TYR A 254 5.85 -13.51 8.65
N LEU A 255 5.34 -12.95 9.74
CA LEU A 255 6.01 -11.88 10.47
C LEU A 255 6.89 -12.48 11.55
N SER A 256 8.14 -12.05 11.58
CA SER A 256 8.99 -12.25 12.74
C SER A 256 9.04 -10.95 13.55
N TRP A 257 8.91 -11.09 14.86
CA TRP A 257 9.09 -10.00 15.82
C TRP A 257 10.15 -10.40 16.84
N LYS A 258 10.92 -9.41 17.29
CA LYS A 258 11.91 -9.56 18.36
C LYS A 258 11.79 -8.40 19.33
N PRO A 259 11.81 -8.65 20.65
CA PRO A 259 11.77 -7.56 21.63
C PRO A 259 13.02 -6.68 21.55
N LYS A 260 12.94 -5.48 22.12
CA LYS A 260 14.09 -4.56 22.23
C LYS A 260 15.25 -5.14 23.04
N TRP A 261 14.93 -5.96 24.04
CA TRP A 261 15.85 -6.65 24.96
C TRP A 261 15.20 -7.93 25.49
#